data_AF-A0A7W8KCZ9-F1
#
_entry.id   AF-A0A7W8KCZ9-F1
#
_cell.length_a   1.000
_cell.length_b   1.000
_cell.length_c   1.000
_cell.angle_alpha   90.00
_cell.angle_beta   90.00
_cell.angle_gamma   90.00
#
_symmetry.space_group_name_H-M   'P 1'
#
loop_
_entity.id
_entity.type
_entity.pdbx_description
1 polymer ?
#
loop_
_entity_poly.entity_id
_entity_poly.type
_entity_poly.pdbx_seq_one_letter_code
_entity_poly.pdbx_strand_id
1 'polypeptide(L)'
;MRDSAGMDDFMLLVPGGQVPARFVTLDGGAPGVEVEGVTFAHETAEVPHGLVAHTAEAHRKLDDLRRRFHVTSEASVFPFDIQEA
;
A
#
# COMPACT_ATOMS: atom_id res chain seq x y z
N MET A 1 0.30 -19.63 -20.12
CA MET A 1 0.68 -19.25 -18.75
C MET A 1 1.97 -18.44 -18.88
N ARG A 2 1.89 -17.12 -18.69
CA ARG A 2 3.09 -16.28 -18.59
C ARG A 2 3.24 -15.92 -17.12
N ASP A 3 4.21 -16.53 -16.47
CA ASP A 3 4.79 -16.02 -15.24
C ASP A 3 5.37 -14.63 -15.54
N SER A 4 4.76 -13.61 -14.94
CA SER A 4 5.31 -12.26 -14.84
C SER A 4 5.84 -12.09 -13.42
N ALA A 5 6.87 -12.86 -13.07
CA ALA A 5 7.65 -12.62 -11.86
C ALA A 5 8.78 -11.65 -12.22
N GLY A 6 8.71 -10.42 -11.72
CA GLY A 6 9.81 -9.46 -11.75
C GLY A 6 9.38 -8.03 -12.05
N MET A 7 9.60 -7.15 -11.06
CA MET A 7 9.39 -5.68 -11.00
C MET A 7 7.93 -5.31 -10.67
N ASP A 8 7.45 -5.23 -9.42
CA ASP A 8 8.09 -5.02 -8.13
C ASP A 8 7.11 -5.46 -7.02
N ASP A 9 6.83 -6.76 -6.92
CA ASP A 9 6.03 -7.30 -5.82
C ASP A 9 6.86 -7.26 -4.52
N PHE A 10 6.31 -6.69 -3.46
CA PHE A 10 6.97 -6.57 -2.16
C PHE A 10 6.01 -6.89 -1.00
N MET A 11 6.59 -7.16 0.17
CA MET A 11 5.81 -7.30 1.39
C MET A 11 5.72 -5.93 2.06
N LEU A 12 4.50 -5.37 2.05
CA LEU A 12 4.17 -4.14 2.76
C LEU A 12 4.03 -4.47 4.24
N LEU A 13 4.97 -3.99 5.05
CA LEU A 13 5.01 -4.21 6.48
C LEU A 13 4.09 -3.20 7.16
N VAL A 14 3.20 -3.72 7.99
CA VAL A 14 2.25 -2.92 8.76
C VAL A 14 2.39 -3.27 10.23
N PRO A 15 2.06 -2.36 11.17
CA PRO A 15 2.03 -2.72 12.57
C PRO A 15 1.05 -3.89 12.77
N GLY A 16 1.55 -5.06 13.17
CA GLY A 16 0.75 -6.28 13.34
C GLY A 16 0.83 -7.31 12.22
N GLY A 17 1.57 -7.07 11.12
CA GLY A 17 1.79 -8.08 10.09
C GLY A 17 2.39 -7.58 8.78
N GLN A 18 2.17 -8.34 7.72
CA GLN A 18 2.63 -8.00 6.37
C GLN A 18 1.56 -8.37 5.35
N VAL A 19 1.44 -7.59 4.29
CA VAL A 19 0.50 -7.81 3.18
C VAL A 19 1.24 -7.76 1.85
N PRO A 20 0.96 -8.68 0.90
CA PRO A 20 1.54 -8.58 -0.42
C PRO A 20 1.04 -7.31 -1.12
N ALA A 21 1.98 -6.56 -1.68
CA ALA A 21 1.74 -5.33 -2.40
C ALA A 21 2.61 -5.29 -3.65
N ARG A 22 2.26 -4.41 -4.58
CA ARG A 22 3.05 -4.17 -5.78
C ARG A 22 3.11 -2.71 -6.11
N PHE A 23 4.26 -2.24 -6.59
CA PHE A 23 4.31 -0.90 -7.19
C PHE A 23 3.55 -0.90 -8.52
N VAL A 24 2.78 0.16 -8.73
CA VAL A 24 2.06 0.39 -9.98
C VAL A 24 2.25 1.84 -10.40
N THR A 25 2.01 2.11 -11.68
CA THR A 25 1.92 3.47 -12.19
C THR A 25 0.45 3.86 -12.26
N LEU A 26 0.08 4.92 -11.55
CA LEU A 26 -1.25 5.50 -11.62
C LEU A 26 -1.46 6.23 -12.95
N ASP A 27 -2.72 6.49 -13.28
CA ASP A 27 -3.08 7.37 -14.39
C ASP A 27 -2.39 8.74 -14.23
N GLY A 28 -1.66 9.17 -15.27
CA GLY A 28 -0.85 10.37 -15.24
C GLY A 28 0.64 10.15 -14.89
N GLY A 29 1.07 8.91 -14.68
CA GLY A 29 2.48 8.57 -14.48
C GLY A 29 2.97 8.67 -13.03
N ALA A 30 2.07 8.90 -12.08
CA ALA A 30 2.42 8.99 -10.66
C ALA A 30 2.71 7.61 -10.05
N PRO A 31 3.60 7.52 -9.05
CA PRO A 31 3.85 6.26 -8.35
C PRO A 31 2.64 5.87 -7.49
N GLY A 32 2.29 4.59 -7.52
CA GLY A 32 1.23 4.01 -6.71
C GLY A 32 1.64 2.66 -6.14
N VAL A 33 0.85 2.19 -5.18
CA VAL A 33 0.96 0.84 -4.61
C VAL A 33 -0.39 0.19 -4.71
N GLU A 34 -0.45 -1.02 -5.25
CA GLU A 34 -1.64 -1.85 -5.19
C GLU A 34 -1.52 -2.87 -4.06
N VAL A 35 -2.55 -2.92 -3.21
CA VAL A 35 -2.66 -3.87 -2.11
C VAL A 35 -3.95 -4.68 -2.28
N GLU A 36 -3.80 -5.98 -2.48
CA GLU A 36 -4.93 -6.93 -2.64
C GLU A 36 -5.98 -6.44 -3.67
N GLY A 37 -5.53 -5.89 -4.81
CA GLY A 37 -6.38 -5.43 -5.91
C GLY A 37 -6.88 -3.99 -5.81
N VAL A 38 -6.55 -3.25 -4.74
CA VAL A 38 -6.92 -1.84 -4.57
C VAL A 38 -5.68 -0.96 -4.67
N THR A 39 -5.76 0.09 -5.49
CA THR A 39 -4.63 0.98 -5.72
C THR A 39 -4.66 2.21 -4.83
N PHE A 40 -3.48 2.57 -4.31
CA PHE A 40 -3.22 3.71 -3.46
C PHE A 40 -2.16 4.60 -4.11
N ALA A 41 -2.20 5.90 -3.82
CA ALA A 41 -1.08 6.77 -4.14
C ALA A 41 0.08 6.47 -3.19
N HIS A 42 1.29 6.38 -3.75
CA HIS A 42 2.51 6.19 -2.99
C HIS A 42 3.11 7.56 -2.67
N GLU A 43 2.98 8.00 -1.42
CA GLU A 43 3.59 9.25 -0.98
C GLU A 43 5.05 9.01 -0.60
N THR A 44 5.96 9.42 -1.48
CA THR A 44 7.41 9.32 -1.28
C THR A 44 8.03 10.57 -0.68
N ALA A 45 7.30 11.69 -0.62
CA ALA A 45 7.85 12.99 -0.23
C ALA A 45 7.95 13.21 1.28
N GLU A 46 7.16 12.50 2.09
CA GLU A 46 7.18 12.62 3.55
C GLU A 46 7.53 11.28 4.21
N VAL A 47 8.39 11.33 5.23
CA VAL A 47 8.70 10.19 6.10
C VAL A 47 7.79 10.29 7.33
N PRO A 48 7.05 9.23 7.69
CA PRO A 48 7.07 7.90 7.07
C PRO A 48 6.39 7.86 5.70
N HIS A 49 7.01 7.13 4.76
CA HIS A 49 6.37 6.76 3.50
C HIS A 49 5.03 6.07 3.79
N GLY A 50 4.02 6.36 2.99
CA GLY A 50 2.70 5.87 3.31
C GLY A 50 1.74 5.79 2.14
N LEU A 51 0.73 4.94 2.34
CA LEU A 51 -0.39 4.82 1.42
C LEU A 51 -1.38 5.93 1.73
N VAL A 52 -1.77 6.66 0.67
CA VAL A 52 -2.81 7.67 0.76
C VAL A 52 -4.05 7.17 0.01
N ALA A 53 -5.18 7.17 0.71
CA ALA A 53 -6.48 6.88 0.12
C ALA A 53 -7.09 8.16 -0.44
N HIS A 54 -7.27 8.21 -1.76
CA HIS A 54 -7.97 9.32 -2.45
C HIS A 54 -9.36 8.92 -2.95
N THR A 55 -9.70 7.63 -2.91
CA THR A 55 -10.98 7.09 -3.38
C THR A 55 -11.73 6.42 -2.23
N ALA A 56 -13.06 6.37 -2.32
CA ALA A 56 -13.88 5.69 -1.31
C ALA A 56 -13.54 4.20 -1.17
N GLU A 57 -13.12 3.56 -2.26
CA GLU A 57 -12.64 2.18 -2.26
C GLU A 57 -11.31 2.02 -1.51
N ALA A 58 -10.35 2.91 -1.78
CA ALA A 58 -9.08 2.94 -1.06
C ALA A 58 -9.30 3.19 0.45
N HIS A 59 -10.22 4.09 0.82
CA HIS A 59 -10.56 4.33 2.22
C HIS A 59 -11.10 3.08 2.92
N ARG A 60 -12.04 2.38 2.30
CA ARG A 60 -12.58 1.12 2.85
C ARG A 60 -11.50 0.07 3.02
N LYS A 61 -10.63 -0.08 2.02
CA LYS A 61 -9.54 -1.05 2.09
C LYS A 61 -8.54 -0.71 3.19
N LEU A 62 -8.22 0.55 3.36
CA LEU A 62 -7.33 1.02 4.41
C LEU A 62 -7.93 0.77 5.81
N ASP A 63 -9.24 1.00 5.98
CA ASP A 63 -9.94 0.66 7.22
C ASP A 63 -9.98 -0.85 7.47
N ASP A 64 -10.16 -1.67 6.44
CA ASP A 64 -10.10 -3.13 6.54
C ASP A 64 -8.70 -3.61 6.95
N LEU A 65 -7.64 -3.03 6.38
CA LEU A 65 -6.26 -3.31 6.77
C LEU A 65 -6.03 -2.90 8.24
N ARG A 66 -6.47 -1.72 8.67
CA ARG A 66 -6.36 -1.29 10.07
C ARG A 66 -7.04 -2.27 11.02
N ARG A 67 -8.27 -2.68 10.71
CA ARG A 67 -9.01 -3.67 11.52
C ARG A 67 -8.30 -5.01 11.56
N ARG A 68 -7.82 -5.50 10.42
CA ARG A 68 -7.14 -6.79 10.28
C ARG A 68 -5.84 -6.86 11.09
N PHE A 69 -5.10 -5.75 11.13
CA PHE A 69 -3.78 -5.70 11.78
C PHE A 69 -3.82 -4.99 13.14
N HIS A 70 -5.00 -4.67 13.66
CA HIS A 70 -5.18 -3.95 14.92
C HIS A 70 -4.41 -2.62 14.99
N VAL A 71 -4.26 -1.95 13.84
CA VAL A 71 -3.64 -0.62 13.77
C VAL A 71 -4.62 0.40 14.34
N THR A 72 -4.28 0.98 15.49
CA THR A 72 -5.11 1.98 16.19
C THR A 72 -4.96 3.38 15.62
N SER A 73 -4.07 3.58 14.64
CA SER A 73 -3.84 4.88 14.01
C SER A 73 -4.93 5.22 13.00
N GLU A 74 -5.63 6.33 13.24
CA GLU A 74 -6.61 6.92 12.31
C GLU A 74 -5.96 7.89 11.29
N ALA A 75 -4.63 7.96 11.25
CA ALA A 75 -3.91 8.89 10.38
C ALA A 75 -4.26 8.68 8.91
N SER A 76 -4.54 9.76 8.17
CA SER A 76 -4.88 9.71 6.73
C SER A 76 -3.80 9.04 5.87
N VAL A 77 -2.57 9.00 6.38
CA VAL A 77 -1.44 8.28 5.82
C VAL A 77 -1.29 6.96 6.57
N PHE A 78 -1.35 5.84 5.86
CA PHE A 78 -1.04 4.54 6.44
C PHE A 78 0.47 4.29 6.30
N PRO A 79 1.26 4.38 7.39
CA PRO A 79 2.70 4.18 7.31
C PRO A 79 2.99 2.72 7.04
N PHE A 80 3.96 2.45 6.15
CA PHE A 80 4.44 1.11 5.91
C PHE A 80 5.95 1.09 5.71
N ASP A 81 6.55 -0.03 6.09
CA ASP A 81 7.93 -0.35 5.71
C ASP A 81 7.92 -1.32 4.53
N ILE A 82 8.99 -1.26 3.73
CA ILE A 82 9.21 -2.17 2.60
C ILE A 82 10.27 -3.16 3.06
N GLN A 83 9.94 -4.45 3.10
CA GLN A 83 10.97 -5.47 3.21
C GLN A 83 11.60 -5.67 1.84
N GLU A 84 12.71 -4.98 1.57
CA GLU A 84 13.57 -5.28 0.42
C GLU A 84 14.19 -6.67 0.60
N ALA A 85 14.07 -7.53 -0.41
CA ALA A 85 14.61 -8.88 -0.42
C ALA A 85 16.10 -8.90 -0.76
#